data_AF-A0A6A6DDH5-F1
#
_entry.id   AF-A0A6A6DDH5-F1
#
_cell.length_a   1.000
_cell.length_b   1.000
_cell.length_c   1.000
_cell.angle_alpha   90.00
_cell.angle_beta   90.00
_cell.angle_gamma   90.00
#
_symmetry.space_group_name_H-M   'P 1'
#
loop_
_entity.id
_entity.type
_entity.pdbx_description
1 polymer ?
#
loop_
_entity_poly.entity_id
_entity_poly.type
_entity_poly.pdbx_seq_one_letter_code
_entity_poly.pdbx_strand_id
1 'polypeptide(L)'
;MEYAQKFPNAKKRILCLSDGEDTKSRQRVHDISIKLMQHNILFDSFCLAEEDDEDLQTLSYLTDGYKLQSSTMEQATAICELEPVLYQVERPELVLPKAALCHINHPWNRFYGTKRYIDVNYVSKDVFPKRKEHPGLSGIVCRT
;
A
#
# COMPACT_ATOMS: atom_id res chain seq x y z
N MET A 1 -6.17 -25.19 -0.47
CA MET A 1 -6.01 -24.97 -1.94
C MET A 1 -7.34 -24.77 -2.68
N GLU A 2 -8.46 -25.24 -2.13
CA GLU A 2 -9.80 -25.21 -2.77
C GLU A 2 -10.33 -23.79 -3.09
N TYR A 3 -10.12 -22.81 -2.19
CA TYR A 3 -10.61 -21.44 -2.41
C TYR A 3 -9.95 -20.69 -3.58
N ALA A 4 -8.65 -20.93 -3.79
CA ALA A 4 -7.93 -20.31 -4.91
C ALA A 4 -8.43 -20.82 -6.27
N GLN A 5 -8.85 -22.09 -6.33
CA GLN A 5 -9.45 -22.68 -7.53
C GLN A 5 -10.89 -22.18 -7.75
N LYS A 6 -11.64 -21.94 -6.66
CA LYS A 6 -13.00 -21.39 -6.72
C LYS A 6 -13.04 -19.93 -7.20
N PHE A 7 -12.03 -19.14 -6.85
CA PHE A 7 -11.95 -17.71 -7.20
C PHE A 7 -10.60 -17.36 -7.86
N PRO A 8 -10.36 -17.82 -9.11
CA PRO A 8 -9.07 -17.65 -9.77
C PRO A 8 -8.71 -16.18 -10.04
N ASN A 9 -9.73 -15.33 -10.17
CA ASN A 9 -9.56 -13.89 -10.45
C ASN A 9 -9.57 -13.02 -9.18
N ALA A 10 -9.71 -13.63 -7.99
CA ALA A 10 -9.69 -12.87 -6.75
C ALA A 10 -8.30 -12.26 -6.52
N LYS A 11 -8.26 -10.96 -6.26
CA LYS A 11 -7.03 -10.28 -5.86
C LYS A 11 -6.65 -10.73 -4.45
N LYS A 12 -5.39 -11.11 -4.27
CA LYS A 12 -4.82 -11.45 -2.98
C LYS A 12 -4.32 -10.17 -2.33
N ARG A 13 -4.67 -9.98 -1.06
CA ARG A 13 -4.33 -8.79 -0.30
C ARG A 13 -3.93 -9.18 1.12
N ILE A 14 -2.86 -8.59 1.62
CA ILE A 14 -2.41 -8.70 3.00
C ILE A 14 -2.60 -7.32 3.65
N LEU A 15 -3.24 -7.31 4.82
CA LEU A 15 -3.31 -6.13 5.68
C LEU A 15 -2.37 -6.36 6.85
N CYS A 16 -1.33 -5.55 6.97
CA CYS A 16 -0.37 -5.60 8.06
C CYS A 16 -0.69 -4.48 9.05
N LEU A 17 -1.16 -4.85 10.24
CA LEU A 17 -1.28 -3.94 11.38
C LEU A 17 -0.04 -4.13 12.24
N SER A 18 0.76 -3.09 12.40
CA SER A 18 2.00 -3.13 13.18
C SER A 18 2.20 -1.82 13.93
N ASP A 19 2.88 -1.89 15.06
CA ASP A 19 3.42 -0.78 15.83
C ASP A 19 4.70 -0.17 15.24
N GLY A 20 5.30 -0.81 14.22
CA GLY A 20 6.49 -0.33 13.52
C GLY A 20 7.82 -0.92 14.02
N GLU A 21 7.81 -1.69 15.11
CA GLU A 21 9.04 -2.24 15.69
C GLU A 21 9.31 -3.69 15.20
N ASP A 22 10.27 -3.86 14.30
CA ASP A 22 10.73 -5.20 13.91
C ASP A 22 11.72 -5.78 14.93
N THR A 23 11.24 -6.72 15.74
CA THR A 23 12.07 -7.37 16.79
C THR A 23 12.59 -8.75 16.41
N LYS A 24 12.00 -9.43 15.41
CA LYS A 24 12.20 -10.89 15.21
C LYS A 24 12.17 -11.36 13.76
N SER A 25 12.06 -10.48 12.76
CA SER A 25 12.02 -10.93 11.38
C SER A 25 13.31 -11.63 10.97
N ARG A 26 13.16 -12.80 10.34
CA ARG A 26 14.28 -13.65 9.88
C ARG A 26 14.48 -13.59 8.37
N GLN A 27 13.48 -13.11 7.65
CA GLN A 27 13.51 -12.98 6.20
C GLN A 27 13.84 -11.54 5.83
N ARG A 28 14.57 -11.38 4.73
CA ARG A 28 14.91 -10.05 4.22
C ARG A 28 13.70 -9.46 3.50
N VAL A 29 13.35 -8.22 3.84
CA VAL A 29 12.16 -7.54 3.29
C VAL A 29 12.20 -7.40 1.76
N HIS A 30 13.37 -7.20 1.17
CA HIS A 30 13.52 -7.13 -0.28
C HIS A 30 13.20 -8.46 -0.98
N ASP A 31 13.52 -9.61 -0.37
CA ASP A 31 13.16 -10.92 -0.92
C ASP A 31 11.65 -11.16 -0.83
N ILE A 32 11.01 -10.67 0.24
CA ILE A 32 9.55 -10.71 0.41
C ILE A 32 8.88 -9.85 -0.66
N SER A 33 9.39 -8.64 -0.91
CA SER A 33 8.84 -7.72 -1.91
C SER A 33 8.73 -8.35 -3.30
N ILE A 34 9.77 -9.08 -3.73
CA ILE A 34 9.78 -9.77 -5.02
C ILE A 34 8.73 -10.88 -5.05
N LYS A 35 8.63 -11.68 -3.98
CA LYS A 35 7.66 -12.77 -3.91
C LYS A 35 6.22 -12.25 -3.99
N LEU A 36 5.89 -11.21 -3.21
CA LEU A 36 4.54 -10.64 -3.21
C LEU A 36 4.16 -10.11 -4.60
N MET A 37 5.08 -9.39 -5.24
CA MET A 37 4.88 -8.90 -6.60
C MET A 37 4.72 -10.02 -7.64
N GLN A 38 5.59 -11.04 -7.61
CA GLN A 38 5.51 -12.19 -8.52
C GLN A 38 4.18 -12.94 -8.39
N HIS A 39 3.63 -12.99 -7.17
CA HIS A 39 2.34 -13.61 -6.90
C HIS A 39 1.14 -12.65 -7.05
N ASN A 40 1.37 -11.40 -7.49
CA ASN A 40 0.36 -10.35 -7.60
C ASN A 40 -0.47 -10.21 -6.30
N ILE A 41 0.24 -10.21 -5.17
CA ILE A 41 -0.31 -9.99 -3.83
C ILE A 41 -0.08 -8.52 -3.46
N LEU A 42 -1.18 -7.83 -3.18
CA LEU A 42 -1.16 -6.47 -2.64
C LEU A 42 -0.84 -6.52 -1.14
N PHE A 43 0.01 -5.63 -0.66
CA PHE A 43 0.32 -5.51 0.78
C PHE A 43 0.04 -4.09 1.25
N ASP A 44 -0.90 -3.93 2.18
CA ASP A 44 -1.11 -2.65 2.87
C ASP A 44 -0.48 -2.69 4.25
N SER A 45 0.22 -1.63 4.62
CA SER A 45 0.73 -1.40 5.97
C SER A 45 -0.09 -0.34 6.69
N PHE A 46 -0.43 -0.64 7.94
CA PHE A 46 -1.08 0.25 8.88
C PHE A 46 -0.16 0.32 10.10
N CYS A 47 0.57 1.43 10.20
CA CYS A 47 1.46 1.73 11.32
C CYS A 47 0.66 2.46 12.40
N LEU A 48 0.52 1.83 13.55
CA LEU A 48 -0.14 2.38 14.72
C LEU A 48 0.95 3.01 15.59
N ALA A 49 0.86 4.32 15.86
CA ALA A 49 1.86 5.15 16.58
C ALA A 49 2.88 5.88 15.68
N GLU A 50 3.80 6.59 16.35
CA GLU A 50 4.75 7.54 15.73
C GLU A 50 5.98 6.87 15.12
N GLU A 51 6.14 5.56 15.25
CA GLU A 51 7.27 4.85 14.66
C GLU A 51 7.14 4.77 13.14
N ASP A 52 8.22 5.17 12.46
CA ASP A 52 8.32 5.23 11.02
C ASP A 52 9.06 3.97 10.51
N ASP A 53 8.30 2.96 10.10
CA ASP A 53 8.85 1.76 9.45
C ASP A 53 8.93 1.96 7.93
N GLU A 54 10.01 2.58 7.48
CA GLU A 54 10.28 2.77 6.06
C GLU A 54 10.30 1.45 5.27
N ASP A 55 10.68 0.32 5.87
CA ASP A 55 10.77 -0.97 5.19
C ASP A 55 9.37 -1.52 4.89
N LEU A 56 8.46 -1.50 5.86
CA LEU A 56 7.05 -1.85 5.65
C LEU A 56 6.40 -0.91 4.63
N GLN A 57 6.67 0.39 4.72
CA GLN A 57 6.16 1.36 3.77
C GLN A 57 6.70 1.13 2.35
N THR A 58 7.97 0.74 2.21
CA THR A 58 8.59 0.39 0.93
C THR A 58 7.92 -0.84 0.35
N LEU A 59 7.67 -1.84 1.19
CA LEU A 59 7.02 -3.08 0.80
C LEU A 59 5.60 -2.82 0.29
N SER A 60 4.82 -2.01 1.01
CA SER A 60 3.48 -1.60 0.59
C SER A 60 3.53 -0.85 -0.73
N TYR A 61 4.42 0.14 -0.85
CA TYR A 61 4.56 0.92 -2.08
C TYR A 61 4.91 0.06 -3.31
N LEU A 62 5.87 -0.86 -3.18
CA LEU A 62 6.28 -1.74 -4.28
C LEU A 62 5.19 -2.71 -4.74
N THR A 63 4.21 -3.01 -3.89
CA THR A 63 3.11 -3.93 -4.18
C THR A 63 1.79 -3.22 -4.52
N ASP A 64 1.83 -1.91 -4.78
CA ASP A 64 0.64 -1.07 -5.06
C ASP A 64 -0.35 -1.02 -3.87
N GLY A 65 0.20 -1.09 -2.66
CA GLY A 65 -0.56 -0.98 -1.42
C GLY A 65 -0.41 0.38 -0.75
N TYR A 66 -1.30 0.61 0.20
CA TYR A 66 -1.30 1.78 1.06
C TYR A 66 -0.35 1.61 2.23
N LYS A 67 0.17 2.76 2.65
CA LYS A 67 1.09 2.92 3.77
C LYS A 67 0.49 3.97 4.70
N LEU A 68 -0.46 3.50 5.50
CA LEU A 68 -1.31 4.33 6.34
C LEU A 68 -0.68 4.41 7.73
N GLN A 69 -0.67 5.61 8.29
CA GLN A 69 -0.22 5.84 9.65
C GLN A 69 -1.34 6.52 10.42
N SER A 70 -1.60 6.03 11.63
CA SER A 70 -2.54 6.64 12.56
C SER A 70 -1.89 6.79 13.92
N SER A 71 -1.88 8.02 14.43
CA SER A 71 -1.38 8.36 15.76
C SER A 71 -2.51 8.37 16.79
N THR A 72 -3.77 8.49 16.35
CA THR A 72 -4.95 8.50 17.23
C THR A 72 -5.99 7.45 16.85
N MET A 73 -6.85 7.10 17.80
CA MET A 73 -7.94 6.16 17.58
C MET A 73 -8.94 6.68 16.54
N GLU A 74 -9.21 7.98 16.55
CA GLU A 74 -10.13 8.63 15.60
C GLU A 74 -9.61 8.51 14.16
N GLN A 75 -8.29 8.67 13.96
CA GLN A 75 -7.66 8.46 12.66
C GLN A 75 -7.76 6.99 12.23
N ALA A 76 -7.51 6.05 13.14
CA ALA A 76 -7.62 4.63 12.85
C ALA A 76 -9.06 4.24 12.45
N THR A 77 -10.07 4.77 13.16
CA THR A 77 -11.47 4.58 12.79
C THR A 77 -11.79 5.18 11.43
N ALA A 78 -11.35 6.43 11.17
CA ALA A 78 -11.56 7.08 9.88
C ALA A 78 -10.95 6.25 8.73
N ILE A 79 -9.76 5.70 8.91
CA ILE A 79 -9.09 4.82 7.93
C ILE A 79 -9.94 3.58 7.62
N CYS A 80 -10.52 2.94 8.64
CA CYS A 80 -11.36 1.76 8.47
C CYS A 80 -12.66 2.06 7.69
N GLU A 81 -13.11 3.30 7.68
CA GLU A 81 -14.32 3.74 6.99
C GLU A 81 -14.05 4.19 5.53
N LEU A 82 -12.78 4.38 5.14
CA LEU A 82 -12.44 4.80 3.78
C LEU A 82 -12.80 3.74 2.74
N GLU A 83 -13.61 4.12 1.75
CA GLU A 83 -13.96 3.27 0.61
C GLU A 83 -12.73 2.71 -0.14
N PRO A 84 -11.64 3.45 -0.42
CA PRO A 84 -10.48 2.86 -1.08
C PRO A 84 -9.74 1.82 -0.22
N VAL A 85 -9.93 1.84 1.11
CA VAL A 85 -9.42 0.80 2.02
C VAL A 85 -10.32 -0.44 1.96
N LEU A 86 -11.65 -0.26 1.91
CA LEU A 86 -12.62 -1.35 1.88
C LEU A 86 -12.75 -2.00 0.50
N TYR A 87 -12.66 -1.22 -0.58
CA TYR A 87 -12.88 -1.65 -1.94
C TYR A 87 -11.71 -1.26 -2.87
N GLN A 88 -10.88 -2.27 -3.18
CA GLN A 88 -9.64 -2.08 -3.94
C GLN A 88 -9.85 -1.47 -5.34
N VAL A 89 -11.00 -1.69 -5.98
CA VAL A 89 -11.27 -1.20 -7.35
C VAL A 89 -11.39 0.33 -7.39
N GLU A 90 -11.71 0.96 -6.26
CA GLU A 90 -11.79 2.41 -6.13
C GLU A 90 -10.46 3.08 -5.85
N ARG A 91 -9.37 2.30 -5.76
CA ARG A 91 -8.03 2.87 -5.62
C ARG A 91 -7.57 3.46 -6.95
N PRO A 92 -6.93 4.64 -6.94
CA PRO A 92 -6.25 5.17 -8.11
C PRO A 92 -5.10 4.23 -8.49
N GLU A 93 -4.78 4.16 -9.77
CA GLU A 93 -3.67 3.35 -10.25
C GLU A 93 -2.34 4.00 -9.84
N LEU A 94 -1.47 3.25 -9.16
CA LEU A 94 -0.15 3.73 -8.82
C LEU A 94 0.81 3.57 -10.00
N VAL A 95 1.41 4.68 -10.40
CA VAL A 95 2.52 4.68 -11.37
C VAL A 95 3.83 4.63 -10.60
N LEU A 96 4.43 3.44 -10.53
CA LEU A 96 5.75 3.28 -9.92
C LEU A 96 6.83 3.99 -10.76
N PRO A 97 7.80 4.68 -10.11
CA PRO A 97 8.91 5.30 -10.82
C PRO A 97 9.75 4.22 -11.49
N LYS A 98 10.41 4.56 -12.62
CA LYS A 98 11.27 3.62 -13.35
C LYS A 98 12.30 2.93 -12.44
N ALA A 99 12.87 3.67 -11.49
CA ALA A 99 13.82 3.12 -10.51
C ALA A 99 13.24 1.96 -9.68
N ALA A 100 11.94 2.01 -9.34
CA ALA A 100 11.23 0.96 -8.61
C ALA A 100 10.80 -0.21 -9.51
N LEU A 101 10.88 -0.07 -10.84
CA LEU A 101 10.60 -1.12 -11.82
C LEU A 101 11.89 -1.76 -12.38
N CYS A 102 13.02 -1.07 -12.30
CA CYS A 102 14.32 -1.56 -12.71
C CYS A 102 14.93 -2.53 -11.68
N HIS A 103 16.02 -3.22 -12.08
CA HIS A 103 16.81 -4.08 -11.20
C HIS A 103 16.07 -5.26 -10.57
N ILE A 104 15.14 -5.90 -11.31
CA ILE A 104 14.46 -7.13 -10.85
C ILE A 104 15.47 -8.21 -10.39
N ASN A 105 16.61 -8.32 -11.09
CA ASN A 105 17.67 -9.29 -10.77
C ASN A 105 18.53 -8.88 -9.54
N HIS A 106 18.34 -7.68 -9.00
CA HIS A 106 19.03 -7.19 -7.80
C HIS A 106 18.00 -6.58 -6.83
N PRO A 107 17.23 -7.43 -6.12
CA PRO A 107 16.13 -7.01 -5.24
C PRO A 107 16.55 -5.98 -4.19
N TRP A 108 17.77 -6.14 -3.66
CA TRP A 108 18.36 -5.22 -2.68
C TRP A 108 18.46 -3.79 -3.24
N ASN A 109 19.15 -3.60 -4.38
CA ASN A 109 19.31 -2.27 -5.01
C ASN A 109 17.97 -1.61 -5.32
N ARG A 110 17.02 -2.42 -5.81
CA ARG A 110 15.67 -1.96 -6.13
C ARG A 110 14.93 -1.46 -4.90
N PHE A 111 14.93 -2.24 -3.83
CA PHE A 111 14.19 -1.94 -2.60
C PHE A 111 14.73 -0.67 -1.94
N TYR A 112 16.02 -0.63 -1.63
CA TYR A 112 16.64 0.53 -0.99
C TYR A 112 16.66 1.76 -1.90
N GLY A 113 16.78 1.58 -3.22
CA GLY A 113 16.64 2.66 -4.18
C GLY A 113 15.21 3.22 -4.31
N THR A 114 14.20 2.51 -3.80
CA THR A 114 12.80 2.93 -3.80
C THR A 114 12.46 3.77 -2.57
N LYS A 115 13.17 3.59 -1.45
CA LYS A 115 12.93 4.31 -0.18
C LYS A 115 12.76 5.82 -0.33
N ARG A 116 13.61 6.43 -1.17
CA ARG A 116 13.57 7.87 -1.46
C ARG A 116 12.27 8.40 -2.11
N TYR A 117 11.39 7.54 -2.58
CA TYR A 117 10.10 7.92 -3.21
C TYR A 117 8.91 7.67 -2.30
N ILE A 118 9.15 7.24 -1.07
CA ILE A 118 8.09 6.88 -0.13
C ILE A 118 7.61 8.13 0.58
N ASP A 119 6.28 8.31 0.55
CA ASP A 119 5.59 9.38 1.26
C ASP A 119 4.35 8.82 1.95
N VAL A 120 4.30 8.90 3.29
CA VAL A 120 3.27 8.26 4.11
C VAL A 120 1.88 8.77 3.73
N ASN A 121 0.90 7.86 3.63
CA ASN A 121 -0.48 8.24 3.42
C ASN A 121 -1.10 8.66 4.75
N TYR A 122 -0.92 9.93 5.11
CA TYR A 122 -1.55 10.50 6.29
C TYR A 122 -3.06 10.64 6.08
N VAL A 123 -3.83 10.20 7.08
CA VAL A 123 -5.28 10.33 7.08
C VAL A 123 -5.72 11.18 8.26
N SER A 124 -6.44 12.24 7.95
CA SER A 124 -7.12 13.10 8.90
C SER A 124 -8.56 13.33 8.44
N LYS A 125 -9.31 14.12 9.22
CA LYS A 125 -10.68 14.50 8.86
C LYS A 125 -10.75 15.22 7.49
N ASP A 126 -9.70 15.96 7.13
CA ASP A 126 -9.66 16.81 5.94
C ASP A 126 -8.75 16.24 4.84
N VAL A 127 -7.88 15.29 5.18
CA VAL A 127 -6.89 14.70 4.28
C VAL A 127 -7.11 13.20 4.19
N PHE A 128 -7.43 12.71 3.00
CA PHE A 128 -7.63 11.28 2.75
C PHE A 128 -7.12 10.91 1.35
N PRO A 129 -6.78 9.63 1.09
CA PRO A 129 -6.38 9.16 -0.22
C PRO A 129 -7.45 9.47 -1.27
N LYS A 130 -7.01 9.95 -2.43
CA LYS A 130 -7.92 10.22 -3.55
C LYS A 130 -8.57 8.91 -4.01
N ARG A 131 -9.87 8.97 -4.30
CA ARG A 131 -10.62 7.91 -4.96
C ARG A 131 -10.31 7.91 -6.47
N LYS A 132 -10.40 6.75 -7.11
CA LYS A 132 -10.30 6.60 -8.57
C LYS A 132 -11.41 7.44 -9.23
N GLU A 133 -11.03 8.33 -10.15
CA GLU A 133 -11.99 9.12 -10.91
C GLU A 133 -12.76 8.21 -11.88
N HIS A 134 -14.08 8.36 -11.91
CA HIS A 134 -14.91 7.62 -12.86
C HIS A 134 -14.81 8.28 -14.25
N PRO A 135 -14.63 7.52 -15.35
CA PRO A 135 -14.51 8.08 -16.70
C PRO A 135 -15.68 8.98 -17.13
N GLY A 136 -16.86 8.79 -16.53
CA GLY A 136 -18.05 9.61 -16.79
C GLY A 136 -18.19 10.88 -15.96
N LEU A 137 -17.30 11.12 -14.98
CA LEU A 137 -17.35 12.29 -14.09
C LEU A 137 -16.19 13.28 -14.32
N SER A 138 -15.19 12.92 -15.13
CA SER A 138 -13.96 13.68 -15.41
C SER A 138 -14.15 14.97 -16.24
N GLY A 139 -15.34 15.56 -16.20
CA GLY A 139 -15.68 16.81 -16.90
C GLY A 139 -16.75 17.67 -16.21
N ILE A 140 -17.29 17.25 -15.06
CA ILE A 140 -18.26 18.06 -14.32
C ILE A 140 -17.48 18.99 -13.38
N VAL A 141 -16.97 20.09 -13.93
CA VAL A 141 -16.59 21.24 -13.12
C VAL A 141 -17.89 21.78 -12.51
N CYS A 142 -18.11 21.53 -11.22
CA CYS A 142 -19.13 22.26 -10.45
C CYS A 142 -18.80 23.75 -10.55
N ARG A 143 -19.50 24.48 -11.42
CA ARG A 143 -19.54 25.93 -11.41
C ARG A 143 -20.39 26.34 -10.22
N THR A 144 -19.74 26.75 -9.12
CA THR A 144 -20.33 27.55 -8.06
C THR A 144 -19.85 28.98 -8.21
#